data_AF-A0A8T2AQ53-F1
#
_entry.id   AF-A0A8T2AQ53-F1
#
_cell.length_a   1.000
_cell.length_b   1.000
_cell.length_c   1.000
_cell.angle_alpha   90.00
_cell.angle_beta   90.00
_cell.angle_gamma   90.00
#
_symmetry.space_group_name_H-M   'P 1'
#
loop_
_entity.id
_entity.type
_entity.pdbx_description
1 polymer ?
#
loop_
_entity_poly.entity_id
_entity_poly.type
_entity_poly.pdbx_seq_one_letter_code
_entity_poly.pdbx_strand_id
1 'polypeptide(L)'
;MDRLRDCLEEMVKFTLDCRVEFDLELTDDFCFDLLCGESILLDGERIESSSHALLHRFGGVPNYPLYKLLALSLLKSIDSGSVCGTFENISLGKEVIWLKEREDEWSKLINQKGSELVNALTDVACELHVQEPLFSLMKDGIKTVEARCFEAEYDRIRRRGSMIMINKCLMFEVLEVHQYPSFYELLKAESSEKVFPGTKTVEEGMQMFRKKYDMDQENSNGVVAINLSKSVVQPCVALAHILSGLSYTGVQNLLGLSHTTGSIFHALPPPRSMLLSSFMLPYKPKIKGSRLSHGARALAKHVDRSSDGFWGVLQGSDSDKNKCAMDIINRFIGHCCWMNIHIVPPHGEVFEIRVPQGYGARWSRDGTKFIGFLEPYMEDGHSMAWKH
;
A
#
# COMPACT_ATOMS: atom_id res chain seq x y z
N MET A 1 -15.01 10.61 -9.70
CA MET A 1 -14.18 9.40 -9.62
C MET A 1 -12.74 9.61 -10.10
N ASP A 2 -12.49 10.31 -11.22
CA ASP A 2 -11.13 10.48 -11.75
C ASP A 2 -10.15 11.12 -10.77
N ARG A 3 -10.53 12.24 -10.13
CA ARG A 3 -9.69 12.87 -9.09
C ARG A 3 -9.39 11.95 -7.91
N LEU A 4 -10.38 11.14 -7.50
CA LEU A 4 -10.18 10.18 -6.42
C LEU A 4 -9.12 9.14 -6.81
N ARG A 5 -9.18 8.62 -8.05
CA ARG A 5 -8.18 7.69 -8.58
C ARG A 5 -6.77 8.28 -8.55
N ASP A 6 -6.62 9.57 -8.83
CA ASP A 6 -5.33 10.26 -8.88
C ASP A 6 -4.74 10.58 -7.49
N CYS A 7 -5.58 10.67 -6.46
CA CYS A 7 -5.19 11.11 -5.12
C CYS A 7 -5.20 10.00 -4.06
N LEU A 8 -6.00 8.94 -4.22
CA LEU A 8 -6.26 7.99 -3.13
C LEU A 8 -5.02 7.30 -2.58
N GLU A 9 -4.01 7.01 -3.39
CA GLU A 9 -2.75 6.42 -2.92
C GLU A 9 -2.06 7.34 -1.89
N GLU A 10 -1.87 8.61 -2.22
CA GLU A 10 -1.24 9.59 -1.32
C GLU A 10 -2.15 9.91 -0.11
N MET A 11 -3.48 9.91 -0.29
CA MET A 11 -4.41 10.08 0.84
C MET A 11 -4.32 8.92 1.84
N VAL A 12 -4.28 7.66 1.37
CA VAL A 12 -4.14 6.49 2.25
C VAL A 12 -2.81 6.55 2.98
N LYS A 13 -1.72 6.83 2.26
CA LYS A 13 -0.39 6.99 2.84
C LYS A 13 -0.39 8.06 3.94
N PHE A 14 -0.89 9.26 3.62
CA PHE A 14 -0.98 10.37 4.57
C PHE A 14 -1.82 10.02 5.80
N THR A 15 -2.97 9.35 5.61
CA THR A 15 -3.87 8.99 6.72
C THR A 15 -3.21 7.99 7.66
N LEU A 16 -2.45 7.02 7.14
CA LEU A 16 -1.68 6.06 7.93
C LEU A 16 -0.47 6.73 8.62
N ASP A 17 0.22 7.63 7.93
CA ASP A 17 1.37 8.38 8.50
C ASP A 17 0.92 9.30 9.65
N CYS A 18 -0.21 9.99 9.47
CA CYS A 18 -0.78 10.92 10.44
C CYS A 18 -1.79 10.27 11.39
N ARG A 19 -1.70 8.96 11.61
CA ARG A 19 -2.60 8.18 12.49
C ARG A 19 -2.75 8.71 13.92
N VAL A 20 -1.85 9.56 14.43
CA VAL A 20 -2.03 10.18 15.75
C VAL A 20 -3.13 11.26 15.72
N GLU A 21 -3.38 11.85 14.55
CA GLU A 21 -4.46 12.82 14.33
C GLU A 21 -5.81 12.15 14.03
N PHE A 22 -5.82 10.83 13.81
CA PHE A 22 -7.00 10.07 13.39
C PHE A 22 -7.19 8.85 14.29
N ASP A 23 -8.37 8.65 14.88
CA ASP A 23 -8.65 7.45 15.67
C ASP A 23 -8.91 6.23 14.76
N LEU A 24 -7.83 5.68 14.19
CA LEU A 24 -7.91 4.60 13.21
C LEU A 24 -8.24 3.23 13.82
N GLU A 25 -8.22 3.10 15.15
CA GLU A 25 -8.36 1.80 15.84
C GLU A 25 -7.38 0.71 15.33
N LEU A 26 -6.25 1.14 14.76
CA LEU A 26 -5.15 0.29 14.29
C LEU A 26 -3.88 0.65 15.07
N THR A 27 -3.08 -0.36 15.40
CA THR A 27 -1.81 -0.17 16.13
C THR A 27 -0.76 0.51 15.27
N ASP A 28 0.15 1.24 15.93
CA ASP A 28 1.27 1.91 15.28
C ASP A 28 2.10 0.96 14.40
N ASP A 29 2.44 -0.22 14.92
CA ASP A 29 3.21 -1.23 14.19
C ASP A 29 2.48 -1.71 12.93
N PHE A 30 1.15 -1.87 13.00
CA PHE A 30 0.36 -2.34 11.86
C PHE A 30 0.30 -1.28 10.76
N CYS A 31 0.08 -0.02 11.13
CA CYS A 31 0.13 1.11 10.19
C CYS A 31 1.53 1.28 9.58
N PHE A 32 2.58 1.16 10.39
CA PHE A 32 3.96 1.21 9.94
C PHE A 32 4.27 0.11 8.93
N ASP A 33 3.89 -1.14 9.22
CA ASP A 33 4.13 -2.27 8.33
C ASP A 33 3.35 -2.17 7.00
N LEU A 34 2.19 -1.49 6.98
CA LEU A 34 1.49 -1.17 5.73
C LEU A 34 2.28 -0.17 4.86
N LEU A 35 2.95 0.79 5.51
CA LEU A 35 3.69 1.88 4.87
C LEU A 35 5.10 1.48 4.43
N CYS A 36 5.73 0.59 5.18
CA CYS A 36 7.10 0.15 4.93
C CYS A 36 7.25 -0.47 3.55
N GLY A 37 8.26 0.00 2.81
CA GLY A 37 8.71 -0.68 1.59
C GLY A 37 9.49 -1.96 1.93
N GLU A 38 9.70 -2.80 0.92
CA GLU A 38 10.68 -3.89 1.06
C GLU A 38 12.07 -3.29 1.26
N SER A 39 12.69 -3.59 2.41
CA SER A 39 14.13 -3.36 2.61
C SER A 39 14.85 -4.34 1.68
N ILE A 40 15.32 -3.84 0.54
CA ILE A 40 16.03 -4.64 -0.45
C ILE A 40 17.37 -5.07 0.15
N LEU A 41 17.37 -6.22 0.81
CA LEU A 41 18.57 -7.03 0.98
C LEU A 41 18.67 -7.90 -0.28
N LEU A 42 19.23 -7.35 -1.36
CA LEU A 42 19.96 -8.00 -2.46
C LEU A 42 20.06 -7.06 -3.68
N ASP A 43 21.29 -6.80 -4.13
CA ASP A 43 21.62 -6.13 -5.40
C ASP A 43 20.81 -6.70 -6.57
N GLY A 44 20.19 -5.81 -7.36
CA GLY A 44 19.66 -6.16 -8.69
C GLY A 44 18.34 -5.49 -9.05
N GLU A 45 18.44 -4.44 -9.87
CA GLU A 45 17.41 -3.85 -10.73
C GLU A 45 16.04 -3.52 -10.10
N ARG A 46 15.85 -2.23 -9.79
CA ARG A 46 14.52 -1.62 -9.67
C ARG A 46 13.78 -1.79 -11.00
N ILE A 47 12.86 -2.74 -11.05
CA ILE A 47 11.78 -2.69 -12.03
C ILE A 47 10.78 -1.66 -11.49
N GLU A 48 10.83 -0.44 -12.01
CA GLU A 48 9.74 0.52 -11.85
C GLU A 48 8.48 -0.08 -12.47
N SER A 49 7.65 -0.69 -11.63
CA SER A 49 6.33 -1.16 -12.03
C SER A 49 5.44 0.05 -12.20
N SER A 50 5.19 0.44 -13.45
CA SER A 50 4.21 1.47 -13.79
C SER A 50 2.85 1.12 -13.18
N SER A 51 2.12 2.13 -12.72
CA SER A 51 0.77 2.05 -12.15
C SER A 51 -0.22 1.31 -13.06
N HIS A 52 0.05 1.25 -14.36
CA HIS A 52 -0.76 0.55 -15.35
C HIS A 52 -0.63 -0.98 -15.32
N ALA A 53 0.49 -1.53 -14.82
CA ALA A 53 0.70 -2.98 -14.68
C ALA A 53 0.02 -3.57 -13.42
N LEU A 54 -0.28 -2.72 -12.41
CA LEU A 54 -0.95 -3.11 -11.17
C LEU A 54 -2.45 -3.36 -11.36
N LEU A 55 -3.07 -2.73 -12.38
CA LEU A 55 -4.51 -2.84 -12.63
C LEU A 55 -4.98 -4.27 -13.00
N HIS A 56 -4.08 -5.17 -13.40
CA HIS A 56 -4.41 -6.51 -13.89
C HIS A 56 -3.94 -7.68 -13.01
N ARG A 57 -3.34 -7.45 -11.83
CA ARG A 57 -2.81 -8.53 -10.99
C ARG A 57 -3.56 -8.62 -9.65
N PHE A 58 -4.82 -9.03 -9.69
CA PHE A 58 -5.61 -9.41 -8.50
C PHE A 58 -5.28 -10.86 -8.09
N GLY A 59 -3.99 -11.16 -7.95
CA GLY A 59 -3.49 -12.52 -7.75
C GLY A 59 -2.09 -12.54 -7.17
N GLY A 60 -1.82 -13.55 -6.33
CA GLY A 60 -0.54 -13.71 -5.66
C GLY A 60 -0.43 -12.97 -4.32
N VAL A 61 0.66 -13.21 -3.61
CA VAL A 61 1.04 -12.50 -2.38
C VAL A 61 1.23 -11.02 -2.71
N PRO A 62 0.75 -10.02 -1.96
CA PRO A 62 0.95 -8.62 -2.34
C PRO A 62 2.44 -8.23 -2.35
N ASN A 63 2.77 -7.22 -3.17
CA ASN A 63 4.07 -6.55 -3.09
C ASN A 63 4.01 -5.44 -2.04
N TYR A 64 5.12 -5.20 -1.35
CA TYR A 64 5.26 -4.05 -0.46
C TYR A 64 5.65 -2.78 -1.25
N PRO A 65 5.29 -1.58 -0.76
CA PRO A 65 4.51 -1.34 0.46
C PRO A 65 3.02 -1.64 0.27
N LEU A 66 2.38 -2.21 1.30
CA LEU A 66 1.01 -2.76 1.21
C LEU A 66 -0.07 -1.69 1.07
N TYR A 67 0.18 -0.46 1.54
CA TYR A 67 -0.80 0.63 1.43
C TYR A 67 -1.20 0.94 -0.02
N LYS A 68 -0.33 0.65 -1.01
CA LYS A 68 -0.64 0.84 -2.44
C LYS A 68 -1.73 -0.11 -2.90
N LEU A 69 -1.65 -1.38 -2.50
CA LEU A 69 -2.71 -2.34 -2.79
C LEU A 69 -3.98 -1.98 -2.03
N LEU A 70 -3.86 -1.59 -0.75
CA LEU A 70 -5.00 -1.12 0.04
C LEU A 70 -5.72 0.05 -0.64
N ALA A 71 -4.99 1.05 -1.13
CA ALA A 71 -5.55 2.18 -1.86
C ALA A 71 -6.25 1.73 -3.16
N LEU A 72 -5.66 0.80 -3.91
CA LEU A 72 -6.27 0.26 -5.12
C LEU A 72 -7.57 -0.51 -4.83
N SER A 73 -7.57 -1.37 -3.80
CA SER A 73 -8.75 -2.14 -3.37
C SER A 73 -9.85 -1.23 -2.83
N LEU A 74 -9.49 -0.18 -2.08
CA LEU A 74 -10.41 0.86 -1.63
C LEU A 74 -11.01 1.63 -2.81
N LEU A 75 -10.20 2.02 -3.81
CA LEU A 75 -10.70 2.71 -5.01
C LEU A 75 -11.79 1.89 -5.69
N LYS A 76 -11.52 0.59 -5.92
CA LYS A 76 -12.47 -0.34 -6.52
C LYS A 76 -13.71 -0.52 -5.67
N SER A 77 -13.54 -0.57 -4.35
CA SER A 77 -14.66 -0.76 -3.44
C SER A 77 -15.58 0.47 -3.42
N ILE A 78 -15.00 1.67 -3.50
CA ILE A 78 -15.75 2.93 -3.61
C ILE A 78 -16.45 3.03 -4.98
N ASP A 79 -15.78 2.65 -6.07
CA ASP A 79 -16.33 2.70 -7.43
C ASP A 79 -17.49 1.71 -7.63
N SER A 80 -17.37 0.50 -7.08
CA SER A 80 -18.41 -0.53 -7.15
C SER A 80 -19.51 -0.38 -6.09
N GLY A 81 -19.23 0.36 -5.02
CA GLY A 81 -20.09 0.45 -3.85
C GLY A 81 -20.17 -0.85 -3.03
N SER A 82 -19.14 -1.69 -3.09
CA SER A 82 -19.08 -2.95 -2.36
C SER A 82 -17.65 -3.30 -2.01
N VAL A 83 -17.41 -4.06 -0.93
CA VAL A 83 -16.06 -4.55 -0.62
C VAL A 83 -15.58 -5.44 -1.77
N CYS A 84 -14.50 -5.02 -2.42
CA CYS A 84 -13.85 -5.77 -3.49
C CYS A 84 -12.53 -6.34 -2.99
N GLY A 85 -12.57 -7.52 -2.37
CA GLY A 85 -11.37 -8.29 -2.01
C GLY A 85 -10.62 -8.81 -3.25
N THR A 86 -9.35 -9.17 -3.07
CA THR A 86 -8.46 -9.57 -4.17
C THR A 86 -8.74 -10.97 -4.71
N PHE A 87 -9.41 -11.83 -3.92
CA PHE A 87 -9.69 -13.20 -4.29
C PHE A 87 -11.18 -13.47 -4.36
N GLU A 88 -11.65 -13.90 -5.53
CA GLU A 88 -12.95 -14.55 -5.64
C GLU A 88 -12.91 -15.87 -4.88
N ASN A 89 -13.88 -16.06 -3.99
CA ASN A 89 -13.95 -17.12 -2.99
C ASN A 89 -13.65 -18.51 -3.55
N ILE A 90 -12.46 -19.05 -3.26
CA ILE A 90 -12.26 -20.50 -3.31
C ILE A 90 -12.99 -21.08 -2.10
N SER A 91 -13.99 -21.91 -2.36
CA SER A 91 -14.74 -22.62 -1.32
C SER A 91 -13.88 -23.74 -0.70
N LEU A 92 -12.91 -23.35 0.15
CA LEU A 92 -12.06 -24.27 0.91
C LEU A 92 -12.69 -24.69 2.25
N GLY A 93 -13.96 -24.38 2.46
CA GLY A 93 -14.73 -24.72 3.66
C GLY A 93 -15.91 -23.78 3.83
N LYS A 94 -16.71 -24.00 4.88
CA LYS A 94 -17.81 -23.09 5.25
C LYS A 94 -17.20 -21.71 5.53
N GLU A 95 -17.38 -20.77 4.61
CA GLU A 95 -17.22 -19.35 4.92
C GLU A 95 -17.93 -19.06 6.23
N VAL A 96 -17.22 -18.36 7.13
CA VAL A 96 -17.79 -18.03 8.43
C VAL A 96 -18.93 -17.05 8.16
N ILE A 97 -20.16 -17.42 8.51
CA ILE A 97 -21.38 -16.61 8.29
C ILE A 97 -21.17 -15.15 8.76
N TRP A 98 -20.44 -14.97 9.86
CA TRP A 98 -20.05 -13.67 10.42
C TRP A 98 -19.26 -12.76 9.45
N LEU A 99 -18.44 -13.31 8.56
CA LEU A 99 -17.69 -12.50 7.58
C LEU A 99 -18.61 -11.86 6.57
N LYS A 100 -19.66 -12.56 6.11
CA LYS A 100 -20.64 -12.01 5.18
C LYS A 100 -21.41 -10.84 5.79
N GLU A 101 -21.81 -10.98 7.05
CA GLU A 101 -22.45 -9.90 7.80
C GLU A 101 -21.54 -8.67 7.90
N ARG A 102 -20.23 -8.88 8.13
CA ARG A 102 -19.25 -7.79 8.15
C ARG A 102 -18.98 -7.17 6.78
N GLU A 103 -18.95 -7.97 5.71
CA GLU A 103 -18.82 -7.45 4.35
C GLU A 103 -19.96 -6.51 3.97
N ASP A 104 -21.19 -6.82 4.41
CA ASP A 104 -22.34 -5.94 4.22
C ASP A 104 -22.19 -4.62 5.01
N GLU A 105 -21.73 -4.69 6.26
CA GLU A 105 -21.46 -3.51 7.09
C GLU A 105 -20.36 -2.63 6.49
N TRP A 106 -19.25 -3.24 6.06
CA TRP A 106 -18.16 -2.55 5.38
C TRP A 106 -18.61 -1.94 4.06
N SER A 107 -19.42 -2.65 3.27
CA SER A 107 -19.94 -2.12 2.01
C SER A 107 -20.82 -0.90 2.24
N LYS A 108 -21.67 -0.89 3.27
CA LYS A 108 -22.46 0.30 3.66
C LYS A 108 -21.57 1.46 4.07
N LEU A 109 -20.54 1.19 4.88
CA LEU A 109 -19.59 2.21 5.32
C LEU A 109 -18.81 2.80 4.14
N ILE A 110 -18.27 1.96 3.27
CA ILE A 110 -17.53 2.36 2.06
C ILE A 110 -18.41 3.17 1.13
N ASN A 111 -19.68 2.78 0.94
CA ASN A 111 -20.63 3.56 0.14
C ASN A 111 -20.82 4.97 0.72
N GLN A 112 -21.12 5.04 2.02
CA GLN A 112 -21.42 6.31 2.68
C GLN A 112 -20.19 7.24 2.69
N LYS A 113 -19.07 6.75 3.23
CA LYS A 113 -17.84 7.54 3.39
C LYS A 113 -17.09 7.73 2.08
N GLY A 114 -17.19 6.77 1.15
CA GLY A 114 -16.70 6.91 -0.21
C GLY A 114 -17.42 8.02 -0.97
N SER A 115 -18.74 8.14 -0.81
CA SER A 115 -19.48 9.29 -1.39
C SER A 115 -19.05 10.62 -0.78
N GLU A 116 -18.89 10.70 0.55
CA GLU A 116 -18.36 11.88 1.23
C GLU A 116 -16.98 12.27 0.67
N LEU A 117 -16.10 11.28 0.45
CA LEU A 117 -14.76 11.47 -0.12
C LEU A 117 -14.82 12.00 -1.56
N VAL A 118 -15.67 11.41 -2.42
CA VAL A 118 -15.84 11.87 -3.82
C VAL A 118 -16.41 13.28 -3.86
N ASN A 119 -17.40 13.58 -3.01
CA ASN A 119 -18.01 14.91 -2.94
C ASN A 119 -16.99 15.96 -2.48
N ALA A 120 -16.16 15.65 -1.47
CA ALA A 120 -15.11 16.55 -0.99
C ALA A 120 -14.07 16.90 -2.08
N LEU A 121 -13.90 16.04 -3.09
CA LEU A 121 -12.94 16.23 -4.19
C LEU A 121 -13.56 16.88 -5.45
N THR A 122 -14.88 17.11 -5.47
CA THR A 122 -15.59 17.56 -6.69
C THR A 122 -15.22 18.99 -7.08
N ASP A 123 -15.11 19.89 -6.10
CA ASP A 123 -14.89 21.33 -6.33
C ASP A 123 -13.43 21.78 -6.19
N VAL A 124 -12.48 20.83 -6.25
CA VAL A 124 -11.04 21.14 -6.17
C VAL A 124 -10.62 21.90 -7.43
N ALA A 125 -10.22 23.16 -7.28
CA ALA A 125 -9.84 24.03 -8.38
C ALA A 125 -8.47 23.66 -8.97
N CYS A 126 -7.47 23.37 -8.13
CA CYS A 126 -6.15 22.89 -8.54
C CYS A 126 -5.46 22.05 -7.44
N GLU A 127 -4.38 21.38 -7.83
CA GLU A 127 -3.49 20.63 -6.95
C GLU A 127 -2.13 21.32 -6.94
N LEU A 128 -1.56 21.53 -5.75
CA LEU A 128 -0.21 22.06 -5.59
C LEU A 128 0.66 21.07 -4.82
N HIS A 129 1.92 20.96 -5.24
CA HIS A 129 2.90 20.14 -4.54
C HIS A 129 3.84 20.99 -3.68
N VAL A 130 3.94 20.70 -2.38
CA VAL A 130 4.78 21.41 -1.42
C VAL A 130 5.76 20.42 -0.77
N GLN A 131 7.04 20.76 -0.78
CA GLN A 131 8.10 19.91 -0.21
C GLN A 131 8.20 20.06 1.31
N GLU A 132 8.72 19.04 1.98
CA GLU A 132 9.11 19.14 3.38
C GLU A 132 10.30 20.09 3.57
N PRO A 133 10.41 20.81 4.71
CA PRO A 133 9.51 20.80 5.88
C PRO A 133 8.28 21.70 5.76
N LEU A 134 8.12 22.43 4.63
CA LEU A 134 7.06 23.43 4.48
C LEU A 134 5.66 22.81 4.48
N PHE A 135 5.52 21.59 3.95
CA PHE A 135 4.25 20.87 3.97
C PHE A 135 3.77 20.58 5.39
N SER A 136 4.65 20.05 6.26
CA SER A 136 4.33 19.86 7.68
C SER A 136 3.92 21.17 8.37
N LEU A 137 4.62 22.27 8.08
CA LEU A 137 4.26 23.59 8.62
C LEU A 137 2.90 24.10 8.10
N MET A 138 2.48 23.74 6.89
CA MET A 138 1.13 24.04 6.38
C MET A 138 0.08 23.17 7.07
N LYS A 139 0.37 21.88 7.29
CA LYS A 139 -0.51 20.95 8.02
C LYS A 139 -0.84 21.47 9.42
N ASP A 140 0.15 22.04 10.09
CA ASP A 140 0.05 22.58 11.45
C ASP A 140 -0.48 24.04 11.50
N GLY A 141 -0.77 24.64 10.33
CA GLY A 141 -1.32 26.00 10.22
C GLY A 141 -0.30 27.12 10.46
N ILE A 142 0.99 26.80 10.51
CA ILE A 142 2.09 27.76 10.72
C ILE A 142 2.42 28.49 9.42
N LYS A 143 2.58 27.74 8.31
CA LYS A 143 2.76 28.33 6.97
C LYS A 143 1.39 28.61 6.35
N THR A 144 1.12 29.87 6.07
CA THR A 144 -0.19 30.34 5.58
C THR A 144 -0.15 30.95 4.18
N VAL A 145 1.04 31.21 3.64
CA VAL A 145 1.21 31.75 2.28
C VAL A 145 2.05 30.81 1.44
N GLU A 146 1.53 30.35 0.30
CA GLU A 146 2.32 29.64 -0.71
C GLU A 146 2.70 30.59 -1.85
N ALA A 147 3.99 30.66 -2.16
CA ALA A 147 4.52 31.57 -3.16
C ALA A 147 5.07 30.80 -4.38
N ARG A 148 4.64 31.20 -5.57
CA ARG A 148 4.97 30.54 -6.85
C ARG A 148 5.19 31.56 -7.98
N CYS A 149 5.85 31.14 -9.04
CA CYS A 149 5.84 31.87 -10.30
C CYS A 149 4.40 31.94 -10.84
N PHE A 150 3.99 33.04 -11.46
CA PHE A 150 2.65 33.15 -12.01
C PHE A 150 2.45 32.20 -13.21
N GLU A 151 1.34 31.48 -13.19
CA GLU A 151 0.80 30.67 -14.27
C GLU A 151 -0.68 30.99 -14.46
N ALA A 152 -1.16 30.94 -15.71
CA ALA A 152 -2.54 31.31 -16.05
C ALA A 152 -3.60 30.43 -15.36
N GLU A 153 -3.23 29.23 -14.90
CA GLU A 153 -4.13 28.36 -14.14
C GLU A 153 -4.54 28.95 -12.79
N TYR A 154 -3.73 29.82 -12.18
CA TYR A 154 -4.04 30.44 -10.90
C TYR A 154 -5.18 31.46 -11.00
N ASP A 155 -5.57 31.89 -12.20
CA ASP A 155 -6.76 32.72 -12.38
C ASP A 155 -8.04 32.00 -11.92
N ARG A 156 -8.05 30.66 -11.93
CA ARG A 156 -9.17 29.84 -11.46
C ARG A 156 -9.36 29.90 -9.94
N ILE A 157 -8.31 30.22 -9.19
CA ILE A 157 -8.32 30.23 -7.72
C ILE A 157 -8.36 31.64 -7.11
N ARG A 158 -8.42 32.70 -7.92
CA ARG A 158 -8.52 34.09 -7.43
C ARG A 158 -9.80 34.35 -6.63
N ARG A 159 -10.84 33.54 -6.82
CA ARG A 159 -12.08 33.66 -6.05
C ARG A 159 -11.84 33.17 -4.62
N ARG A 160 -12.07 34.04 -3.63
CA ARG A 160 -12.09 33.64 -2.22
C ARG A 160 -13.04 32.47 -2.00
N GLY A 161 -12.61 31.48 -1.23
CA GLY A 161 -13.33 30.23 -1.01
C GLY A 161 -13.00 29.12 -2.00
N SER A 162 -12.12 29.36 -2.97
CA SER A 162 -11.67 28.32 -3.89
C SER A 162 -10.94 27.22 -3.11
N MET A 163 -11.28 25.96 -3.40
CA MET A 163 -10.68 24.81 -2.75
C MET A 163 -9.47 24.33 -3.53
N ILE A 164 -8.33 24.15 -2.85
CA ILE A 164 -7.13 23.56 -3.45
C ILE A 164 -6.67 22.37 -2.63
N MET A 165 -5.95 21.45 -3.30
CA MET A 165 -5.39 20.28 -2.66
C MET A 165 -3.87 20.38 -2.62
N ILE A 166 -3.27 20.19 -1.45
CA ILE A 166 -1.82 20.15 -1.27
C ILE A 166 -1.39 18.69 -1.17
N ASN A 167 -0.39 18.30 -1.98
CA ASN A 167 0.22 16.96 -1.99
C ASN A 167 -0.80 15.82 -2.09
N LYS A 168 -1.91 16.04 -2.80
CA LYS A 168 -2.98 15.04 -2.97
C LYS A 168 -3.53 14.47 -1.66
N CYS A 169 -3.39 15.16 -0.53
CA CYS A 169 -3.85 14.63 0.77
C CYS A 169 -4.55 15.64 1.66
N LEU A 170 -4.20 16.93 1.58
CA LEU A 170 -4.80 17.96 2.44
C LEU A 170 -5.53 19.02 1.63
N MET A 171 -6.69 19.43 2.14
CA MET A 171 -7.54 20.46 1.54
C MET A 171 -7.33 21.82 2.21
N PHE A 172 -7.22 22.85 1.38
CA PHE A 172 -7.09 24.24 1.82
C PHE A 172 -8.09 25.13 1.09
N GLU A 173 -8.55 26.15 1.78
CA GLU A 173 -9.36 27.23 1.22
C GLU A 173 -8.46 28.41 0.88
N VAL A 174 -8.62 28.96 -0.32
CA VAL A 174 -7.95 30.18 -0.75
C VAL A 174 -8.66 31.38 -0.16
N LEU A 175 -7.94 32.13 0.67
CA LEU A 175 -8.41 33.38 1.23
C LEU A 175 -8.28 34.50 0.21
N GLU A 176 -7.06 34.70 -0.29
CA GLU A 176 -6.67 35.77 -1.20
C GLU A 176 -5.54 35.31 -2.12
N VAL A 177 -5.48 35.86 -3.33
CA VAL A 177 -4.38 35.67 -4.28
C VAL A 177 -3.86 37.03 -4.71
N HIS A 178 -2.59 37.30 -4.38
CA HIS A 178 -1.93 38.54 -4.75
C HIS A 178 -0.83 38.27 -5.77
N GLN A 179 -0.68 39.17 -6.73
CA GLN A 179 0.33 39.08 -7.78
C GLN A 179 1.35 40.21 -7.59
N TYR A 180 2.63 39.87 -7.70
CA TYR A 180 3.73 40.80 -7.50
C TYR A 180 4.72 40.74 -8.67
N PRO A 181 5.46 41.82 -8.94
CA PRO A 181 6.49 41.83 -9.98
C PRO A 181 7.64 40.86 -9.69
N SER A 182 7.95 40.63 -8.41
CA SER A 182 9.04 39.74 -7.99
C SER A 182 8.83 39.11 -6.62
N PHE A 183 9.58 38.04 -6.32
CA PHE A 183 9.59 37.42 -5.00
C PHE A 183 10.04 38.39 -3.89
N TYR A 184 10.90 39.35 -4.20
CA TYR A 184 11.33 40.36 -3.25
C TYR A 184 10.17 41.25 -2.79
N GLU A 185 9.38 41.75 -3.74
CA GLU A 185 8.20 42.57 -3.43
C GLU A 185 7.11 41.75 -2.72
N LEU A 186 6.96 40.47 -3.09
CA LEU A 186 6.06 39.53 -2.41
C LEU A 186 6.43 39.39 -0.93
N LEU A 187 7.69 39.08 -0.61
CA LEU A 187 8.14 38.89 0.78
C LEU A 187 8.00 40.16 1.63
N LYS A 188 8.21 41.33 1.01
CA LYS A 188 8.03 42.63 1.66
C LYS A 188 6.57 42.91 2.00
N ALA A 189 5.62 42.46 1.17
CA ALA A 189 4.19 42.68 1.37
C ALA A 189 3.53 41.61 2.27
N GLU A 190 3.83 40.32 2.05
CA GLU A 190 3.15 39.18 2.69
C GLU A 190 3.80 38.72 4.02
N SER A 191 4.97 39.27 4.36
CA SER A 191 5.89 38.80 5.42
C SER A 191 6.61 37.50 5.08
N SER A 192 7.94 37.51 5.20
CA SER A 192 8.79 36.32 5.02
C SER A 192 8.39 35.15 5.91
N GLU A 193 7.99 35.42 7.16
CA GLU A 193 7.63 34.38 8.13
C GLU A 193 6.38 33.58 7.71
N LYS A 194 5.43 34.21 7.00
CA LYS A 194 4.23 33.50 6.52
C LYS A 194 4.52 32.60 5.31
N VAL A 195 5.50 32.97 4.49
CA VAL A 195 5.93 32.23 3.29
C VAL A 195 6.92 31.12 3.67
N PHE A 196 7.89 31.45 4.53
CA PHE A 196 8.93 30.58 5.06
C PHE A 196 9.04 30.76 6.59
N PRO A 197 8.26 29.99 7.38
CA PRO A 197 8.31 30.10 8.84
C PRO A 197 9.72 29.90 9.40
N GLY A 198 10.08 30.75 10.36
CA GLY A 198 11.43 30.82 10.94
C GLY A 198 12.37 31.83 10.28
N THR A 199 12.00 32.41 9.13
CA THR A 199 12.73 33.54 8.53
C THR A 199 12.20 34.87 9.07
N LYS A 200 13.11 35.80 9.41
CA LYS A 200 12.75 37.12 9.98
C LYS A 200 12.94 38.26 8.99
N THR A 201 13.78 38.07 7.98
CA THR A 201 14.13 39.13 7.02
C THR A 201 13.75 38.74 5.60
N VAL A 202 13.65 39.74 4.72
CA VAL A 202 13.40 39.51 3.29
C VAL A 202 14.60 38.79 2.66
N GLU A 203 15.82 39.11 3.10
CA GLU A 203 17.06 38.51 2.61
C GLU A 203 17.12 37.01 2.88
N GLU A 204 16.74 36.57 4.09
CA GLU A 204 16.63 35.15 4.44
C GLU A 204 15.59 34.43 3.58
N GLY A 205 14.40 35.03 3.41
CA GLY A 205 13.36 34.50 2.52
C GLY A 205 13.83 34.36 1.07
N MET A 206 14.56 35.36 0.55
CA MET A 206 15.14 35.31 -0.80
C MET A 206 16.20 34.21 -0.94
N GLN A 207 16.99 33.94 0.11
CA GLN A 207 17.91 32.80 0.10
C GLN A 207 17.17 31.46 0.01
N MET A 208 15.97 31.35 0.61
CA MET A 208 15.14 30.15 0.48
C MET A 208 14.61 29.97 -0.95
N PHE A 209 14.19 31.04 -1.63
CA PHE A 209 13.81 30.97 -3.04
C PHE A 209 14.98 30.57 -3.94
N ARG A 210 16.18 31.11 -3.73
CA ARG A 210 17.38 30.75 -4.53
C ARG A 210 17.79 29.28 -4.41
N LYS A 211 17.43 28.61 -3.31
CA LYS A 211 17.64 27.16 -3.16
C LYS A 211 16.63 26.33 -3.93
N LYS A 212 15.44 26.89 -4.21
CA LYS A 212 14.28 26.17 -4.76
C LYS A 212 14.04 26.47 -6.25
N TYR A 213 14.31 27.69 -6.68
CA TYR A 213 14.09 28.16 -8.04
C TYR A 213 15.41 28.64 -8.63
N ASP A 214 15.60 28.34 -9.91
CA ASP A 214 16.59 29.05 -10.70
C ASP A 214 16.04 30.46 -10.96
N MET A 215 16.85 31.52 -10.79
CA MET A 215 16.33 32.90 -10.84
C MET A 215 15.79 33.27 -12.23
N ASP A 216 16.14 32.50 -13.26
CA ASP A 216 15.62 32.64 -14.63
C ASP A 216 14.15 32.18 -14.77
N GLN A 217 13.59 31.48 -13.76
CA GLN A 217 12.18 31.03 -13.75
C GLN A 217 11.20 32.07 -13.21
N GLU A 218 11.67 33.25 -12.78
CA GLU A 218 10.81 34.39 -12.50
C GLU A 218 10.24 34.87 -13.85
N ASN A 219 9.13 34.22 -14.27
CA ASN A 219 8.46 34.48 -15.54
C ASN A 219 8.23 35.97 -15.73
N SER A 220 8.20 36.44 -16.98
CA SER A 220 7.85 37.83 -17.33
C SER A 220 6.48 38.29 -16.80
N ASN A 221 5.65 37.36 -16.32
CA ASN A 221 4.33 37.59 -15.74
C ASN A 221 4.34 37.79 -14.21
N GLY A 222 5.52 37.76 -13.56
CA GLY A 222 5.69 37.95 -12.13
C GLY A 222 5.40 36.69 -11.28
N VAL A 223 5.08 36.91 -10.01
CA VAL A 223 4.89 35.87 -8.99
C VAL A 223 3.55 36.02 -8.29
N VAL A 224 3.08 34.95 -7.65
CA VAL A 224 1.84 34.93 -6.86
C VAL A 224 2.09 34.53 -5.42
N ALA A 225 1.39 35.19 -4.51
CA ALA A 225 1.17 34.76 -3.13
C ALA A 225 -0.25 34.23 -3.01
N ILE A 226 -0.39 32.97 -2.62
CA ILE A 226 -1.66 32.31 -2.38
C ILE A 226 -1.82 32.21 -0.86
N ASN A 227 -2.68 33.06 -0.29
CA ASN A 227 -3.02 33.01 1.13
C ASN A 227 -4.03 31.88 1.37
N LEU A 228 -3.70 30.97 2.29
CA LEU A 228 -4.39 29.71 2.50
C LEU A 228 -4.76 29.51 3.96
N SER A 229 -5.93 28.91 4.18
CA SER A 229 -6.33 28.34 5.47
C SER A 229 -6.67 26.87 5.31
N LYS A 230 -6.23 26.02 6.26
CA LYS A 230 -6.59 24.60 6.29
C LYS A 230 -8.11 24.47 6.32
N SER A 231 -8.67 23.69 5.40
CA SER A 231 -10.11 23.50 5.34
C SER A 231 -10.61 22.67 6.51
N VAL A 232 -11.84 22.94 6.94
CA VAL A 232 -12.55 22.11 7.92
C VAL A 232 -12.98 20.77 7.29
N VAL A 233 -13.20 20.76 5.97
CA VAL A 233 -13.56 19.55 5.21
C VAL A 233 -12.28 18.92 4.69
N GLN A 234 -11.91 17.77 5.28
CA GLN A 234 -10.71 17.02 4.91
C GLN A 234 -11.07 15.62 4.38
N PRO A 235 -10.65 15.24 3.16
CA PRO A 235 -10.95 13.93 2.61
C PRO A 235 -10.33 12.79 3.43
N CYS A 236 -9.16 13.02 4.03
CA CYS A 236 -8.51 12.06 4.92
C CYS A 236 -9.34 11.71 6.17
N VAL A 237 -10.29 12.56 6.60
CA VAL A 237 -11.21 12.24 7.71
C VAL A 237 -12.23 11.17 7.30
N ALA A 238 -12.81 11.28 6.10
CA ALA A 238 -13.71 10.24 5.59
C ALA A 238 -12.94 8.91 5.40
N LEU A 239 -11.71 9.00 4.90
CA LEU A 239 -10.83 7.84 4.72
C LEU A 239 -10.43 7.19 6.06
N ALA A 240 -10.14 7.99 7.09
CA ALA A 240 -9.86 7.51 8.44
C ALA A 240 -11.06 6.73 9.00
N HIS A 241 -12.28 7.23 8.82
CA HIS A 241 -13.49 6.50 9.24
C HIS A 241 -13.67 5.17 8.49
N ILE A 242 -13.32 5.11 7.20
CA ILE A 242 -13.33 3.85 6.44
C ILE A 242 -12.32 2.87 7.05
N LEU A 243 -11.07 3.30 7.27
CA LEU A 243 -10.01 2.45 7.82
C LEU A 243 -10.35 1.96 9.23
N SER A 244 -10.88 2.84 10.08
CA SER A 244 -11.36 2.52 11.43
C SER A 244 -12.47 1.47 11.40
N GLY A 245 -13.53 1.68 10.61
CA GLY A 245 -14.64 0.72 10.54
C GLY A 245 -14.31 -0.60 9.84
N LEU A 246 -13.33 -0.61 8.92
CA LEU A 246 -12.77 -1.85 8.39
C LEU A 246 -12.07 -2.65 9.49
N SER A 247 -11.40 -1.96 10.42
CA SER A 247 -10.53 -2.54 11.43
C SER A 247 -9.47 -3.44 10.75
N TYR A 248 -8.76 -4.26 11.53
CA TYR A 248 -7.74 -5.13 10.97
C TYR A 248 -8.29 -6.13 9.95
N THR A 249 -9.45 -6.72 10.23
CA THR A 249 -10.04 -7.75 9.38
C THR A 249 -10.42 -7.22 7.99
N GLY A 250 -11.02 -6.03 7.93
CA GLY A 250 -11.40 -5.41 6.66
C GLY A 250 -10.18 -4.99 5.86
N VAL A 251 -9.15 -4.43 6.51
CA VAL A 251 -7.88 -4.12 5.84
C VAL A 251 -7.22 -5.38 5.29
N GLN A 252 -7.15 -6.45 6.09
CA GLN A 252 -6.64 -7.75 5.64
C GLN A 252 -7.42 -8.31 4.44
N ASN A 253 -8.75 -8.22 4.46
CA ASN A 253 -9.61 -8.67 3.36
C ASN A 253 -9.32 -7.89 2.07
N LEU A 254 -9.16 -6.56 2.15
CA LEU A 254 -8.77 -5.72 1.02
C LEU A 254 -7.34 -5.98 0.51
N LEU A 255 -6.47 -6.58 1.33
CA LEU A 255 -5.15 -7.07 0.94
C LEU A 255 -5.18 -8.50 0.36
N GLY A 256 -6.33 -9.17 0.38
CA GLY A 256 -6.51 -10.54 -0.11
C GLY A 256 -6.25 -11.63 0.93
N LEU A 257 -6.15 -11.30 2.21
CA LEU A 257 -6.12 -12.35 3.24
C LEU A 257 -7.52 -12.93 3.42
N SER A 258 -7.60 -14.25 3.37
CA SER A 258 -8.79 -15.00 3.75
C SER A 258 -8.90 -15.14 5.27
N HIS A 259 -10.11 -15.35 5.76
CA HIS A 259 -10.37 -15.54 7.18
C HIS A 259 -11.06 -16.87 7.44
N THR A 260 -10.45 -17.69 8.29
CA THR A 260 -10.96 -18.98 8.71
C THR A 260 -10.83 -19.11 10.23
N THR A 261 -11.38 -20.18 10.82
CA THR A 261 -11.11 -20.49 12.23
C THR A 261 -9.59 -20.58 12.47
N GLY A 262 -9.11 -19.83 13.46
CA GLY A 262 -7.67 -19.75 13.79
C GLY A 262 -6.88 -18.67 13.05
N SER A 263 -7.51 -17.87 12.18
CA SER A 263 -6.88 -16.69 11.56
C SER A 263 -6.42 -15.66 12.59
N ILE A 264 -5.29 -15.01 12.30
CA ILE A 264 -4.67 -13.97 13.13
C ILE A 264 -5.03 -12.61 12.54
N PHE A 265 -5.91 -11.88 13.21
CA PHE A 265 -6.55 -10.71 12.62
C PHE A 265 -5.66 -9.48 12.49
N HIS A 266 -4.53 -9.39 13.19
CA HIS A 266 -3.63 -8.23 13.19
C HIS A 266 -2.29 -8.50 12.47
N ALA A 267 -2.24 -9.53 11.62
CA ALA A 267 -1.01 -9.93 10.92
C ALA A 267 -1.05 -9.50 9.44
N LEU A 268 0.10 -9.17 8.86
CA LEU A 268 0.24 -8.83 7.45
C LEU A 268 1.04 -9.92 6.70
N PRO A 269 0.76 -10.13 5.40
CA PRO A 269 1.45 -11.17 4.64
C PRO A 269 2.94 -10.82 4.53
N PRO A 270 3.88 -11.75 4.79
CA PRO A 270 5.30 -11.45 4.74
C PRO A 270 5.75 -11.04 3.32
N PRO A 271 6.82 -10.22 3.20
CA PRO A 271 7.37 -9.81 1.92
C PRO A 271 7.73 -10.99 1.01
N ARG A 272 7.52 -10.85 -0.29
CA ARG A 272 7.83 -11.91 -1.26
C ARG A 272 9.31 -12.30 -1.22
N SER A 273 10.19 -11.31 -1.08
CA SER A 273 11.63 -11.51 -0.92
C SER A 273 11.98 -12.39 0.29
N MET A 274 11.28 -12.21 1.42
CA MET A 274 11.46 -13.04 2.62
C MET A 274 11.06 -14.50 2.37
N LEU A 275 9.92 -14.70 1.71
CA LEU A 275 9.41 -16.03 1.36
C LEU A 275 10.36 -16.79 0.44
N LEU A 276 10.89 -16.10 -0.59
CA LEU A 276 11.82 -16.66 -1.56
C LEU A 276 13.19 -16.95 -0.91
N SER A 277 13.68 -16.05 -0.06
CA SER A 277 14.94 -16.20 0.65
C SER A 277 14.94 -17.42 1.56
N SER A 278 13.93 -17.55 2.42
CA SER A 278 13.82 -18.69 3.34
C SER A 278 13.62 -20.03 2.62
N PHE A 279 12.92 -20.01 1.48
CA PHE A 279 12.75 -21.18 0.60
C PHE A 279 14.09 -21.65 0.01
N MET A 280 14.99 -20.71 -0.30
CA MET A 280 16.29 -20.98 -0.91
C MET A 280 17.43 -21.26 0.06
N LEU A 281 17.19 -21.15 1.37
CA LEU A 281 18.19 -21.50 2.37
C LEU A 281 18.68 -22.95 2.19
N PRO A 282 19.98 -23.24 2.40
CA PRO A 282 20.49 -24.60 2.30
C PRO A 282 19.86 -25.54 3.34
N TYR A 283 19.36 -26.71 2.91
CA TYR A 283 18.68 -27.67 3.81
C TYR A 283 19.60 -28.34 4.84
N LYS A 284 20.87 -28.56 4.48
CA LYS A 284 21.91 -29.17 5.34
C LYS A 284 23.27 -28.50 5.10
N PRO A 285 23.47 -27.25 5.55
CA PRO A 285 24.65 -26.46 5.20
C PRO A 285 25.97 -27.07 5.71
N LYS A 286 25.91 -27.95 6.72
CA LYS A 286 27.08 -28.63 7.29
C LYS A 286 27.61 -29.78 6.42
N ILE A 287 26.86 -30.23 5.40
CA ILE A 287 27.30 -31.30 4.49
C ILE A 287 28.09 -30.68 3.34
N LYS A 288 29.40 -30.97 3.27
CA LYS A 288 30.26 -30.48 2.18
C LYS A 288 29.73 -30.93 0.82
N GLY A 289 29.61 -29.99 -0.11
CA GLY A 289 29.16 -30.23 -1.49
C GLY A 289 27.63 -30.21 -1.69
N SER A 290 26.82 -30.28 -0.63
CA SER A 290 25.36 -30.17 -0.72
C SER A 290 24.97 -28.70 -0.85
N ARG A 291 24.30 -28.34 -1.96
CA ARG A 291 23.73 -27.00 -2.20
C ARG A 291 22.21 -27.02 -2.29
N LEU A 292 21.59 -28.18 -2.09
CA LEU A 292 20.14 -28.34 -2.10
C LEU A 292 19.44 -27.42 -1.09
N SER A 293 18.46 -26.66 -1.57
CA SER A 293 17.67 -25.76 -0.75
C SER A 293 16.57 -26.50 0.03
N HIS A 294 16.01 -25.84 1.04
CA HIS A 294 14.79 -26.30 1.73
C HIS A 294 13.65 -26.55 0.74
N GLY A 295 13.46 -25.64 -0.22
CA GLY A 295 12.46 -25.73 -1.27
C GLY A 295 12.63 -26.95 -2.17
N ALA A 296 13.83 -27.16 -2.72
CA ALA A 296 14.10 -28.32 -3.58
C ALA A 296 13.99 -29.64 -2.83
N ARG A 297 14.42 -29.66 -1.55
CA ARG A 297 14.24 -30.84 -0.70
C ARG A 297 12.77 -31.16 -0.47
N ALA A 298 11.95 -30.14 -0.26
CA ALA A 298 10.51 -30.32 -0.09
C ALA A 298 9.89 -30.82 -1.39
N LEU A 299 10.17 -30.18 -2.52
CA LEU A 299 9.67 -30.59 -3.84
C LEU A 299 9.99 -32.07 -4.13
N ALA A 300 11.21 -32.52 -3.83
CA ALA A 300 11.60 -33.92 -3.99
C ALA A 300 10.68 -34.91 -3.23
N LYS A 301 10.09 -34.49 -2.10
CA LYS A 301 9.14 -35.35 -1.36
C LYS A 301 7.77 -35.41 -2.03
N HIS A 302 7.38 -34.38 -2.77
CA HIS A 302 6.06 -34.23 -3.37
C HIS A 302 5.99 -34.83 -4.77
N VAL A 303 7.05 -34.71 -5.57
CA VAL A 303 7.16 -35.34 -6.90
C VAL A 303 6.93 -36.87 -6.83
N ASP A 304 7.40 -37.53 -5.78
CA ASP A 304 7.20 -38.97 -5.58
C ASP A 304 5.78 -39.35 -5.07
N ARG A 305 4.94 -38.37 -4.71
CA ARG A 305 3.63 -38.57 -4.06
C ARG A 305 2.42 -38.12 -4.89
N SER A 306 2.67 -37.44 -6.00
CA SER A 306 1.67 -36.87 -6.90
C SER A 306 1.66 -37.69 -8.19
N SER A 307 0.59 -38.46 -8.39
CA SER A 307 0.37 -39.25 -9.60
C SER A 307 -0.07 -38.39 -10.80
N ASP A 308 -0.56 -37.17 -10.53
CA ASP A 308 -1.09 -36.24 -11.53
C ASP A 308 -0.01 -35.40 -12.22
N GLY A 309 1.25 -35.50 -11.77
CA GLY A 309 2.39 -34.84 -12.37
C GLY A 309 2.44 -33.32 -12.13
N PHE A 310 1.61 -32.77 -11.24
CA PHE A 310 1.54 -31.32 -10.99
C PHE A 310 2.90 -30.70 -10.61
N TRP A 311 3.67 -31.41 -9.79
CA TRP A 311 4.98 -30.99 -9.31
C TRP A 311 6.11 -31.17 -10.35
N GLY A 312 5.81 -31.78 -11.49
CA GLY A 312 6.76 -32.03 -12.56
C GLY A 312 7.81 -33.09 -12.20
N VAL A 313 8.94 -33.04 -12.91
CA VAL A 313 10.05 -34.00 -12.77
C VAL A 313 11.24 -33.31 -12.14
N LEU A 314 11.78 -33.90 -11.07
CA LEU A 314 12.94 -33.35 -10.36
C LEU A 314 14.21 -34.17 -10.62
N GLN A 315 15.03 -33.72 -11.57
CA GLN A 315 16.26 -34.39 -11.99
C GLN A 315 17.45 -33.41 -12.06
N GLY A 316 18.65 -33.95 -12.28
CA GLY A 316 19.87 -33.15 -12.42
C GLY A 316 20.60 -32.85 -11.11
N SER A 317 21.46 -31.84 -11.16
CA SER A 317 22.28 -31.37 -10.04
C SER A 317 21.45 -30.66 -8.97
N ASP A 318 22.03 -30.40 -7.80
CA ASP A 318 21.40 -29.56 -6.77
C ASP A 318 20.99 -28.18 -7.33
N SER A 319 21.78 -27.63 -8.25
CA SER A 319 21.45 -26.35 -8.89
C SER A 319 20.21 -26.46 -9.78
N ASP A 320 20.08 -27.53 -10.56
CA ASP A 320 18.93 -27.75 -11.43
C ASP A 320 17.65 -27.96 -10.61
N LYS A 321 17.76 -28.74 -9.53
CA LYS A 321 16.65 -28.99 -8.59
C LYS A 321 16.20 -27.71 -7.88
N ASN A 322 17.15 -26.89 -7.45
CA ASN A 322 16.87 -25.60 -6.83
C ASN A 322 16.18 -24.65 -7.81
N LYS A 323 16.61 -24.61 -9.08
CA LYS A 323 15.97 -23.81 -10.12
C LYS A 323 14.53 -24.26 -10.39
N CYS A 324 14.31 -25.57 -10.55
CA CYS A 324 12.96 -26.11 -10.75
C CYS A 324 12.03 -25.77 -9.57
N ALA A 325 12.51 -25.92 -8.34
CA ALA A 325 11.74 -25.55 -7.15
C ALA A 325 11.45 -24.05 -7.09
N MET A 326 12.41 -23.22 -7.50
CA MET A 326 12.25 -21.77 -7.58
C MET A 326 11.18 -21.37 -8.61
N ASP A 327 11.14 -22.00 -9.77
CA ASP A 327 10.13 -21.71 -10.80
C ASP A 327 8.71 -22.02 -10.27
N ILE A 328 8.55 -23.13 -9.54
CA ILE A 328 7.27 -23.53 -8.94
C ILE A 328 6.83 -22.53 -7.86
N ILE A 329 7.73 -22.16 -6.93
CA ILE A 329 7.34 -21.26 -5.84
C ILE A 329 7.07 -19.84 -6.34
N ASN A 330 7.79 -19.36 -7.36
CA ASN A 330 7.50 -18.08 -8.01
C ASN A 330 6.10 -18.08 -8.65
N ARG A 331 5.70 -19.19 -9.27
CA ARG A 331 4.33 -19.35 -9.79
C ARG A 331 3.31 -19.29 -8.66
N PHE A 332 3.56 -19.94 -7.52
CA PHE A 332 2.65 -19.91 -6.38
C PHE A 332 2.55 -18.51 -5.77
N ILE A 333 3.66 -17.84 -5.53
CA ILE A 333 3.68 -16.48 -4.97
C ILE A 333 3.05 -15.47 -5.93
N GLY A 334 3.26 -15.63 -7.24
CA GLY A 334 2.72 -14.73 -8.26
C GLY A 334 1.25 -14.95 -8.61
N HIS A 335 0.71 -16.15 -8.35
CA HIS A 335 -0.61 -16.57 -8.83
C HIS A 335 -1.45 -17.32 -7.79
N CYS A 336 -1.08 -17.32 -6.50
CA CYS A 336 -1.96 -17.84 -5.48
C CYS A 336 -3.28 -17.07 -5.52
N CYS A 337 -4.37 -17.79 -5.30
CA CYS A 337 -5.74 -17.28 -5.27
C CYS A 337 -6.33 -17.36 -3.86
N TRP A 338 -5.53 -17.80 -2.90
CA TRP A 338 -5.89 -17.86 -1.50
C TRP A 338 -4.62 -17.68 -0.68
N MET A 339 -4.69 -16.86 0.35
CA MET A 339 -3.65 -16.76 1.37
C MET A 339 -4.25 -16.46 2.74
N ASN A 340 -3.62 -16.94 3.79
CA ASN A 340 -4.07 -16.68 5.15
C ASN A 340 -2.89 -16.75 6.13
N ILE A 341 -3.04 -16.07 7.26
CA ILE A 341 -2.14 -16.18 8.42
C ILE A 341 -2.98 -16.78 9.56
N HIS A 342 -2.67 -18.00 9.95
CA HIS A 342 -3.48 -18.73 10.92
C HIS A 342 -2.64 -19.73 11.73
N ILE A 343 -3.24 -20.28 12.78
CA ILE A 343 -2.59 -21.27 13.64
C ILE A 343 -2.85 -22.69 13.10
N VAL A 344 -1.77 -23.43 12.85
CA VAL A 344 -1.82 -24.85 12.42
C VAL A 344 -1.01 -25.71 13.39
N PRO A 345 -1.62 -26.62 14.16
CA PRO A 345 -0.88 -27.63 14.91
C PRO A 345 -0.15 -28.62 13.98
N PRO A 346 1.08 -29.06 14.31
CA PRO A 346 1.93 -28.67 15.43
C PRO A 346 2.83 -27.45 15.15
N HIS A 347 2.63 -26.75 14.02
CA HIS A 347 3.52 -25.71 13.51
C HIS A 347 3.36 -24.33 14.16
N GLY A 348 2.24 -24.07 14.83
CA GLY A 348 1.94 -22.75 15.42
C GLY A 348 1.41 -21.77 14.38
N GLU A 349 1.82 -20.49 14.47
CA GLU A 349 1.40 -19.44 13.54
C GLU A 349 2.13 -19.54 12.20
N VAL A 350 1.37 -19.63 11.11
CA VAL A 350 1.91 -19.86 9.77
C VAL A 350 1.31 -18.90 8.75
N PHE A 351 2.09 -18.58 7.73
CA PHE A 351 1.60 -17.98 6.50
C PHE A 351 1.44 -19.08 5.45
N GLU A 352 0.26 -19.15 4.83
CA GLU A 352 -0.07 -20.17 3.83
C GLU A 352 -0.63 -19.53 2.58
N ILE A 353 -0.23 -20.08 1.42
CA ILE A 353 -0.79 -19.72 0.12
C ILE A 353 -1.25 -20.96 -0.62
N ARG A 354 -2.30 -20.82 -1.44
CA ARG A 354 -2.79 -21.87 -2.33
C ARG A 354 -3.11 -21.35 -3.73
N VAL A 355 -2.83 -22.19 -4.71
CA VAL A 355 -3.19 -21.99 -6.12
C VAL A 355 -4.55 -22.64 -6.43
N PRO A 356 -5.19 -22.36 -7.58
CA PRO A 356 -6.58 -22.80 -7.82
C PRO A 356 -6.79 -24.30 -7.73
N GLN A 357 -5.76 -25.09 -8.05
CA GLN A 357 -5.78 -26.54 -7.99
C GLN A 357 -5.70 -27.10 -6.55
N GLY A 358 -5.61 -26.24 -5.53
CA GLY A 358 -5.57 -26.63 -4.12
C GLY A 358 -4.16 -26.86 -3.57
N TYR A 359 -3.15 -27.06 -4.43
CA TYR A 359 -1.75 -27.11 -4.01
C TYR A 359 -1.32 -25.80 -3.35
N GLY A 360 -0.35 -25.89 -2.43
CA GLY A 360 0.06 -24.71 -1.67
C GLY A 360 1.46 -24.78 -1.10
N ALA A 361 1.82 -23.74 -0.37
CA ALA A 361 3.09 -23.61 0.31
C ALA A 361 2.89 -22.89 1.65
N ARG A 362 3.72 -23.23 2.63
CA ARG A 362 3.61 -22.72 4.00
C ARG A 362 4.95 -22.27 4.55
N TRP A 363 4.92 -21.17 5.29
CA TRP A 363 6.03 -20.61 6.05
C TRP A 363 5.63 -20.34 7.50
N SER A 364 6.60 -20.05 8.36
CA SER A 364 6.33 -19.32 9.61
C SER A 364 5.59 -18.01 9.31
N ARG A 365 4.84 -17.48 10.28
CA ARG A 365 4.09 -16.21 10.15
C ARG A 365 4.90 -15.07 9.51
N ASP A 366 6.16 -14.92 9.91
CA ASP A 366 7.08 -13.87 9.45
C ASP A 366 7.76 -14.20 8.10
N GLY A 367 7.49 -15.36 7.51
CA GLY A 367 8.10 -15.81 6.27
C GLY A 367 9.56 -16.29 6.38
N THR A 368 10.18 -16.21 7.56
CA THR A 368 11.63 -16.48 7.74
C THR A 368 12.00 -17.95 7.66
N LYS A 369 11.02 -18.85 7.78
CA LYS A 369 11.21 -20.29 7.70
C LYS A 369 10.19 -20.94 6.78
N PHE A 370 10.67 -21.53 5.68
CA PHE A 370 9.84 -22.41 4.86
C PHE A 370 9.52 -23.71 5.60
N ILE A 371 8.23 -24.05 5.67
CA ILE A 371 7.73 -25.24 6.37
C ILE A 371 7.56 -26.40 5.38
N GLY A 372 6.94 -26.15 4.22
CA GLY A 372 6.75 -27.18 3.20
C GLY A 372 5.69 -26.83 2.16
N PHE A 373 5.62 -27.68 1.14
CA PHE A 373 4.51 -27.68 0.18
C PHE A 373 3.29 -28.39 0.74
N LEU A 374 2.14 -28.12 0.15
CA LEU A 374 0.83 -28.63 0.54
C LEU A 374 0.16 -29.27 -0.67
N GLU A 375 -0.44 -30.42 -0.44
CA GLU A 375 -1.31 -31.07 -1.41
C GLU A 375 -2.73 -30.46 -1.36
N PRO A 376 -3.57 -30.71 -2.38
CA PRO A 376 -4.97 -30.35 -2.35
C PRO A 376 -5.67 -31.00 -1.15
N TYR A 377 -6.76 -30.38 -0.68
CA TYR A 377 -7.57 -30.98 0.36
C TYR A 377 -8.16 -32.30 -0.13
N MET A 378 -8.00 -33.34 0.68
CA MET A 378 -8.57 -34.66 0.47
C MET A 378 -9.20 -35.11 1.78
N GLU A 379 -10.42 -35.64 1.69
CA GLU A 379 -11.06 -36.33 2.80
C GLU A 379 -10.15 -37.49 3.23
N ASP A 380 -9.84 -37.60 4.52
CA ASP A 380 -8.87 -38.56 5.08
C ASP A 380 -7.44 -38.52 4.51
N GLY A 381 -7.02 -37.41 3.89
CA GLY A 381 -5.68 -37.27 3.30
C GLY A 381 -4.53 -37.56 4.27
N HIS A 382 -4.69 -37.22 5.55
CA HIS A 382 -3.72 -37.57 6.61
C HIS A 382 -3.53 -39.09 6.74
N SER A 383 -4.61 -39.86 6.68
CA SER A 383 -4.61 -41.33 6.78
C SER A 383 -3.94 -42.00 5.57
N MET A 384 -3.93 -41.33 4.41
CA MET A 384 -3.25 -41.78 3.19
C MET A 384 -1.87 -41.15 2.97
N ALA A 385 -1.32 -40.47 3.97
CA ALA A 385 -0.07 -39.70 3.88
C ALA A 385 -0.06 -38.70 2.70
N TRP A 386 -1.24 -38.20 2.33
CA TRP A 386 -1.50 -37.28 1.22
C TRP A 386 -0.97 -37.81 -0.14
N LYS A 387 -0.95 -39.13 -0.31
CA LYS A 387 -0.72 -39.75 -1.61
C LYS A 387 -2.00 -39.66 -2.44
N HIS A 388 -1.84 -39.30 -3.70
CA HIS A 388 -2.87 -39.15 -4.70
C HIS A 388 -2.32 -39.58 -6.04
#